data_AF-A0A968T2F5-F1
#
_entry.id   AF-A0A968T2F5-F1
#
_cell.length_a   1.000
_cell.length_b   1.000
_cell.length_c   1.000
_cell.angle_alpha   90.00
_cell.angle_beta   90.00
_cell.angle_gamma   90.00
#
_symmetry.space_group_name_H-M   'P 1'
#
loop_
_entity.id
_entity.type
_entity.pdbx_description
1 polymer ?
#
loop_
_entity_poly.entity_id
_entity_poly.type
_entity_poly.pdbx_seq_one_letter_code
_entity_poly.pdbx_strand_id
1 'polypeptide(L)'
;MLRIDVDRGVPYTVPADNPFVDDPSAAPEIFAYGLRNPWRFSFDRLTGALWAADVGQNRFEEVNILERGGNYGWNQREGFECFRPNCREDGLENPVWAYPHSMGQSVTGGYVYRGSKLPELRGSYVYGDYLSGRIWALRRDDATGDWVNTEISSAGSGVSSFAEDADGELYLLNLESGRIRAIERSGAPPGPDEFPGRLSETGCVDPSDPTRPAATVVAYAPNATLWSDGADKIRYAALPDGTSATVDEQGDLQFPVGTVLVKTFVFQGRRVETRLFVRHEDSAWGGYSYAWDEDQSDAVLVDDQGVVDVGDESWLIPSRGQCFQCHTPAAGFSLGLELGQLTSAVTYPQTGITAPQVPTWKAIGWLPSETPEVPTVVAYDDASATLESRAKAYLHVNCSNCHRPGGTGGGQLDLRFTTELAAMGICDTPPRDGDLGVADARLLAAGSPERSVLLERMLRTDASRMPPVATRIVDAEGTAVIREWIRSMSGCP
;
A
#
# COMPACT_ATOMS: atom_id res chain seq x y z
N MET A 1 -21.66 -22.57 -13.68
CA MET A 1 -20.90 -23.70 -13.10
C MET A 1 -21.53 -25.01 -13.54
N LEU A 2 -20.72 -26.01 -13.91
CA LEU A 2 -21.19 -27.33 -14.33
C LEU A 2 -20.78 -28.40 -13.31
N ARG A 3 -21.60 -29.44 -13.15
CA ARG A 3 -21.28 -30.64 -12.36
C ARG A 3 -21.54 -31.88 -13.20
N ILE A 4 -20.48 -32.64 -13.42
CA ILE A 4 -20.44 -33.86 -14.23
C ILE A 4 -19.79 -35.00 -13.44
N ASP A 5 -20.08 -36.25 -13.80
CA ASP A 5 -19.43 -37.46 -13.29
C ASP A 5 -18.53 -38.02 -14.40
N VAL A 6 -17.22 -37.90 -14.21
CA VAL A 6 -16.19 -38.36 -15.16
C VAL A 6 -15.77 -39.82 -14.93
N ASP A 7 -16.19 -40.43 -13.83
CA ASP A 7 -15.89 -41.84 -13.53
C ASP A 7 -16.84 -42.80 -14.30
N ARG A 8 -17.86 -42.24 -14.94
CA ARG A 8 -18.90 -42.97 -15.68
C ARG A 8 -19.16 -42.35 -17.04
N GLY A 9 -19.45 -43.19 -18.04
CA GLY A 9 -19.76 -42.77 -19.41
C GLY A 9 -18.54 -42.32 -20.20
N VAL A 10 -18.77 -41.93 -21.46
CA VAL A 10 -17.72 -41.36 -22.35
C VAL A 10 -18.34 -40.17 -23.09
N PRO A 11 -17.87 -38.93 -22.90
CA PRO A 11 -16.77 -38.52 -22.01
C PRO A 11 -17.16 -38.35 -20.53
N TYR A 12 -18.45 -38.29 -20.18
CA TYR A 12 -18.96 -38.14 -18.80
C TYR A 12 -20.42 -38.59 -18.70
N THR A 13 -20.97 -38.62 -17.49
CA THR A 13 -22.43 -38.66 -17.21
C THR A 13 -22.85 -37.47 -16.36
N VAL A 14 -24.16 -37.20 -16.31
CA VAL A 14 -24.71 -36.18 -15.41
C VAL A 14 -25.14 -36.86 -14.11
N PRO A 15 -24.69 -36.39 -12.93
CA PRO A 15 -25.17 -36.90 -11.66
C PRO A 15 -26.69 -36.81 -11.57
N ALA A 16 -27.35 -37.91 -11.22
CA ALA A 16 -28.81 -37.99 -11.20
C ALA A 16 -29.44 -37.02 -10.21
N ASP A 17 -28.68 -36.57 -9.20
CA ASP A 17 -29.17 -35.58 -8.29
C ASP A 17 -29.17 -34.19 -8.91
N ASN A 18 -28.40 -33.82 -9.96
CA ASN A 18 -28.22 -32.43 -10.46
C ASN A 18 -29.52 -31.60 -10.56
N PRO A 19 -29.48 -30.29 -10.30
CA PRO A 19 -30.69 -29.49 -10.07
C PRO A 19 -31.61 -29.35 -11.29
N PHE A 20 -31.10 -29.56 -12.50
CA PHE A 20 -31.83 -29.36 -13.76
C PHE A 20 -31.96 -30.65 -14.59
N VAL A 21 -31.78 -31.83 -13.99
CA VAL A 21 -31.83 -33.11 -14.73
C VAL A 21 -33.18 -33.36 -15.41
N ASP A 22 -34.27 -32.93 -14.77
CA ASP A 22 -35.63 -33.11 -15.26
C ASP A 22 -36.19 -31.86 -15.98
N ASP A 23 -35.40 -30.80 -16.13
CA ASP A 23 -35.84 -29.56 -16.78
C ASP A 23 -35.45 -29.57 -18.28
N PRO A 24 -36.42 -29.74 -19.20
CA PRO A 24 -36.12 -29.78 -20.63
C PRO A 24 -35.69 -28.41 -21.20
N SER A 25 -35.80 -27.33 -20.42
CA SER A 25 -35.39 -25.98 -20.82
C SER A 25 -33.97 -25.60 -20.37
N ALA A 26 -33.32 -26.45 -19.56
CA ALA A 26 -31.99 -26.23 -19.04
C ALA A 26 -31.04 -27.39 -19.41
N ALA A 27 -29.74 -27.09 -19.46
CA ALA A 27 -28.75 -28.14 -19.60
C ALA A 27 -28.61 -28.90 -18.26
N PRO A 28 -28.71 -30.24 -18.26
CA PRO A 28 -28.73 -31.03 -17.02
C PRO A 28 -27.40 -30.98 -16.25
N GLU A 29 -26.31 -30.57 -16.90
CA GLU A 29 -24.99 -30.36 -16.28
C GLU A 29 -24.93 -29.13 -15.36
N ILE A 30 -25.87 -28.19 -15.47
CA ILE A 30 -25.80 -26.93 -14.71
C ILE A 30 -25.91 -27.22 -13.21
N PHE A 31 -24.93 -26.75 -12.43
CA PHE A 31 -24.95 -26.81 -10.97
C PHE A 31 -25.42 -25.50 -10.35
N ALA A 32 -24.89 -24.39 -10.85
CA ALA A 32 -25.22 -23.03 -10.42
C ALA A 32 -25.02 -22.07 -11.59
N TYR A 33 -25.79 -20.98 -11.61
CA TYR A 33 -25.83 -20.02 -12.72
C TYR A 33 -25.99 -18.58 -12.20
N GLY A 34 -26.00 -17.61 -13.11
CA GLY A 34 -26.10 -16.19 -12.72
C GLY A 34 -24.79 -15.58 -12.21
N LEU A 35 -23.64 -16.21 -12.45
CA LEU A 35 -22.32 -15.62 -12.21
C LEU A 35 -21.88 -14.79 -13.43
N ARG A 36 -21.08 -13.74 -13.24
CA ARG A 36 -20.54 -12.91 -14.34
C ARG A 36 -19.24 -13.47 -14.90
N ASN A 37 -18.22 -13.47 -14.06
CA ASN A 37 -16.84 -13.81 -14.37
C ASN A 37 -16.19 -14.46 -13.13
N PRO A 38 -16.57 -15.72 -12.80
CA PRO A 38 -16.01 -16.43 -11.66
C PRO A 38 -14.55 -16.81 -11.93
N TRP A 39 -13.62 -15.93 -11.57
CA TRP A 39 -12.19 -16.07 -11.88
C TRP A 39 -11.58 -17.29 -11.18
N ARG A 40 -11.97 -17.51 -9.91
CA ARG A 40 -11.42 -18.58 -9.09
C ARG A 40 -12.45 -19.12 -8.11
N PHE A 41 -12.44 -20.43 -7.96
CA PHE A 41 -13.24 -21.13 -6.96
C PHE A 41 -12.42 -22.22 -6.27
N SER A 42 -12.86 -22.61 -5.09
CA SER A 42 -12.25 -23.69 -4.31
C SER A 42 -13.31 -24.38 -3.44
N PHE A 43 -13.03 -25.63 -3.07
CA PHE A 43 -13.83 -26.33 -2.07
C PHE A 43 -13.14 -26.21 -0.72
N ASP A 44 -13.90 -25.88 0.31
CA ASP A 44 -13.42 -26.06 1.67
C ASP A 44 -13.24 -27.55 1.95
N ARG A 45 -11.99 -27.99 2.17
CA ARG A 45 -11.63 -29.39 2.42
C ARG A 45 -12.36 -30.02 3.61
N LEU A 46 -12.83 -29.21 4.57
CA LEU A 46 -13.54 -29.71 5.75
C LEU A 46 -15.05 -29.84 5.53
N THR A 47 -15.69 -28.81 4.96
CA THR A 47 -17.16 -28.75 4.87
C THR A 47 -17.70 -29.16 3.49
N GLY A 48 -16.85 -29.13 2.46
CA GLY A 48 -17.26 -29.30 1.06
C GLY A 48 -17.97 -28.08 0.46
N ALA A 49 -18.04 -26.95 1.17
CA ALA A 49 -18.62 -25.72 0.64
C ALA A 49 -17.82 -25.22 -0.56
N LEU A 50 -18.51 -24.85 -1.65
CA LEU A 50 -17.91 -24.32 -2.87
C LEU A 50 -17.84 -22.79 -2.79
N TRP A 51 -16.65 -22.25 -2.62
CA TRP A 51 -16.39 -20.81 -2.59
C TRP A 51 -16.00 -20.33 -3.98
N ALA A 52 -16.51 -19.18 -4.41
CA ALA A 52 -16.16 -18.58 -5.69
C ALA A 52 -16.03 -17.07 -5.57
N ALA A 53 -15.00 -16.51 -6.21
CA ALA A 53 -14.86 -15.08 -6.42
C ALA A 53 -15.38 -14.73 -7.81
N ASP A 54 -16.31 -13.79 -7.88
CA ASP A 54 -16.97 -13.37 -9.10
C ASP A 54 -16.64 -11.90 -9.40
N VAL A 55 -15.93 -11.67 -10.51
CA VAL A 55 -15.43 -10.34 -10.87
C VAL A 55 -16.55 -9.49 -11.42
N GLY A 56 -16.69 -8.30 -10.82
CA GLY A 56 -17.70 -7.30 -11.17
C GLY A 56 -17.55 -6.75 -12.58
N GLN A 57 -18.61 -6.12 -13.08
CA GLN A 57 -18.54 -5.33 -14.30
C GLN A 57 -17.91 -3.97 -14.03
N ASN A 58 -18.49 -3.19 -13.11
CA ASN A 58 -18.10 -1.79 -12.90
C ASN A 58 -18.25 -1.28 -11.45
N ARG A 59 -18.98 -1.96 -10.56
CA ARG A 59 -19.32 -1.37 -9.24
C ARG A 59 -18.83 -2.18 -8.05
N PHE A 60 -19.03 -3.50 -8.06
CA PHE A 60 -18.72 -4.36 -6.93
C PHE A 60 -18.04 -5.65 -7.38
N GLU A 61 -17.11 -6.08 -6.55
CA GLU A 61 -16.51 -7.40 -6.59
C GLU A 61 -17.17 -8.31 -5.55
N GLU A 62 -17.30 -9.61 -5.83
CA GLU A 62 -18.09 -10.53 -5.01
C GLU A 62 -17.34 -11.79 -4.57
N VAL A 63 -17.64 -12.25 -3.35
CA VAL A 63 -17.35 -13.60 -2.87
C VAL A 63 -18.68 -14.31 -2.60
N ASN A 64 -18.84 -15.48 -3.22
CA ASN A 64 -20.05 -16.29 -3.19
C ASN A 64 -19.75 -17.67 -2.59
N ILE A 65 -20.71 -18.22 -1.84
CA ILE A 65 -20.77 -19.67 -1.56
C ILE A 65 -21.80 -20.25 -2.52
N LEU A 66 -21.34 -21.10 -3.44
CA LEU A 66 -22.16 -21.65 -4.50
C LEU A 66 -22.98 -22.84 -4.03
N GLU A 67 -24.29 -22.68 -4.06
CA GLU A 67 -25.25 -23.72 -3.73
C GLU A 67 -25.83 -24.37 -4.98
N ARG A 68 -26.31 -25.59 -4.77
CA ARG A 68 -26.97 -26.41 -5.76
C ARG A 68 -28.24 -25.71 -6.27
N GLY A 69 -28.27 -25.42 -7.56
CA GLY A 69 -29.37 -24.71 -8.22
C GLY A 69 -29.36 -23.20 -8.00
N GLY A 70 -28.36 -22.67 -7.29
CA GLY A 70 -28.26 -21.25 -6.95
C GLY A 70 -28.15 -20.35 -8.19
N ASN A 71 -28.82 -19.21 -8.12
CA ASN A 71 -28.81 -18.16 -9.14
C ASN A 71 -28.21 -16.87 -8.58
N TYR A 72 -26.98 -16.55 -8.97
CA TYR A 72 -26.22 -15.41 -8.45
C TYR A 72 -26.54 -14.09 -9.16
N GLY A 73 -27.57 -14.09 -10.00
CA GLY A 73 -28.27 -12.86 -10.36
C GLY A 73 -27.66 -12.02 -11.48
N TRP A 74 -26.49 -12.36 -12.03
CA TRP A 74 -25.96 -11.65 -13.19
C TRP A 74 -26.87 -11.85 -14.42
N ASN A 75 -27.29 -10.79 -15.15
CA ASN A 75 -26.93 -9.37 -15.02
C ASN A 75 -28.03 -8.47 -14.44
N GLN A 76 -28.86 -8.99 -13.53
CA GLN A 76 -29.82 -8.22 -12.74
C GLN A 76 -29.15 -7.50 -11.57
N ARG A 77 -28.25 -8.18 -10.85
CA ARG A 77 -27.54 -7.67 -9.66
C ARG A 77 -26.02 -7.69 -9.84
N GLU A 78 -25.36 -6.86 -9.03
CA GLU A 78 -23.91 -6.80 -8.84
C GLU A 78 -23.66 -6.29 -7.41
N GLY A 79 -22.97 -7.08 -6.61
CA GLY A 79 -22.91 -6.97 -5.16
C GLY A 79 -24.29 -7.20 -4.52
N PHE A 80 -24.62 -6.35 -3.55
CA PHE A 80 -25.93 -6.37 -2.92
C PHE A 80 -26.99 -5.53 -3.68
N GLU A 81 -26.63 -4.92 -4.82
CA GLU A 81 -27.44 -3.90 -5.49
C GLU A 81 -27.95 -4.29 -6.88
N CYS A 82 -29.06 -3.67 -7.30
CA CYS A 82 -29.51 -3.74 -8.70
C CYS A 82 -28.46 -3.18 -9.65
N PHE A 83 -28.13 -3.93 -10.71
CA PHE A 83 -27.29 -3.50 -11.83
C PHE A 83 -28.10 -2.91 -12.98
N ARG A 84 -29.24 -3.52 -13.29
CA ARG A 84 -30.16 -2.97 -14.29
C ARG A 84 -31.22 -2.09 -13.64
N PRO A 85 -31.72 -1.06 -14.36
CA PRO A 85 -32.96 -0.40 -13.98
C PRO A 85 -34.10 -1.43 -13.88
N ASN A 86 -34.88 -1.36 -12.80
CA ASN A 86 -35.97 -2.31 -12.50
C ASN A 86 -35.49 -3.78 -12.43
N CYS A 87 -34.36 -4.02 -11.78
CA CYS A 87 -33.84 -5.37 -11.68
C CYS A 87 -34.81 -6.28 -10.89
N ARG A 88 -34.88 -7.55 -11.31
CA ARG A 88 -35.63 -8.56 -10.56
C ARG A 88 -34.74 -9.11 -9.45
N GLU A 89 -35.22 -9.09 -8.22
CA GLU A 89 -34.50 -9.61 -7.06
C GLU A 89 -35.00 -10.99 -6.59
N ASP A 90 -36.19 -11.42 -7.03
CA ASP A 90 -36.78 -12.69 -6.60
C ASP A 90 -35.96 -13.90 -7.08
N GLY A 91 -35.65 -14.79 -6.14
CA GLY A 91 -34.95 -16.06 -6.41
C GLY A 91 -33.48 -15.87 -6.78
N LEU A 92 -32.86 -14.77 -6.34
CA LEU A 92 -31.43 -14.52 -6.47
C LEU A 92 -30.72 -14.77 -5.13
N GLU A 93 -29.58 -15.44 -5.19
CA GLU A 93 -28.71 -15.64 -4.05
C GLU A 93 -27.85 -14.40 -3.80
N ASN A 94 -27.60 -14.10 -2.53
CA ASN A 94 -26.69 -13.02 -2.15
C ASN A 94 -25.24 -13.52 -2.10
N PRO A 95 -24.27 -12.66 -2.44
CA PRO A 95 -22.89 -12.93 -2.08
C PRO A 95 -22.74 -12.95 -0.56
N VAL A 96 -21.79 -13.74 -0.07
CA VAL A 96 -21.41 -13.73 1.36
C VAL A 96 -20.60 -12.48 1.70
N TRP A 97 -19.94 -11.89 0.70
CA TRP A 97 -19.26 -10.61 0.81
C TRP A 97 -19.21 -9.90 -0.53
N ALA A 98 -19.36 -8.58 -0.53
CA ALA A 98 -19.13 -7.75 -1.70
C ALA A 98 -18.45 -6.44 -1.30
N TYR A 99 -17.56 -5.93 -2.15
CA TYR A 99 -16.85 -4.69 -1.90
C TYR A 99 -16.80 -3.80 -3.15
N PRO A 100 -16.85 -2.46 -2.99
CA PRO A 100 -16.88 -1.54 -4.11
C PRO A 100 -15.52 -1.41 -4.79
N HIS A 101 -15.51 -0.93 -6.03
CA HIS A 101 -14.30 -0.68 -6.83
C HIS A 101 -13.30 0.32 -6.20
N SER A 102 -13.72 1.09 -5.19
CA SER A 102 -12.83 1.94 -4.39
C SER A 102 -11.92 1.14 -3.44
N MET A 103 -12.26 -0.12 -3.14
CA MET A 103 -11.49 -1.00 -2.25
C MET A 103 -10.61 -1.98 -3.04
N GLY A 104 -11.09 -2.45 -4.20
CA GLY A 104 -10.39 -3.32 -5.15
C GLY A 104 -11.25 -3.51 -6.40
N GLN A 105 -10.66 -3.89 -7.53
CA GLN A 105 -11.31 -3.81 -8.85
C GLN A 105 -11.28 -5.13 -9.64
N SER A 106 -10.78 -6.21 -9.04
CA SER A 106 -10.68 -7.51 -9.69
C SER A 106 -10.43 -8.58 -8.62
N VAL A 107 -11.50 -9.12 -8.04
CA VAL A 107 -11.40 -10.16 -7.01
C VAL A 107 -10.75 -11.41 -7.60
N THR A 108 -9.72 -11.90 -6.92
CA THR A 108 -8.97 -13.08 -7.36
C THR A 108 -9.50 -14.37 -6.76
N GLY A 109 -10.18 -14.31 -5.61
CA GLY A 109 -10.59 -15.50 -4.86
C GLY A 109 -9.43 -16.22 -4.19
N GLY A 110 -9.69 -17.40 -3.64
CA GLY A 110 -8.85 -17.92 -2.57
C GLY A 110 -9.20 -19.32 -2.07
N TYR A 111 -8.89 -19.60 -0.81
CA TYR A 111 -9.17 -20.87 -0.13
C TYR A 111 -9.57 -20.64 1.32
N VAL A 112 -10.39 -21.54 1.86
CA VAL A 112 -10.56 -21.61 3.31
C VAL A 112 -9.28 -22.20 3.93
N TYR A 113 -8.62 -21.43 4.79
CA TYR A 113 -7.36 -21.87 5.39
C TYR A 113 -7.60 -23.03 6.37
N ARG A 114 -6.96 -24.17 6.12
CA ARG A 114 -7.05 -25.39 6.92
C ARG A 114 -5.71 -25.88 7.47
N GLY A 115 -4.64 -25.13 7.21
CA GLY A 115 -3.30 -25.37 7.73
C GLY A 115 -3.18 -25.19 9.25
N SER A 116 -1.97 -25.43 9.75
CA SER A 116 -1.65 -25.41 11.17
C SER A 116 -0.63 -24.32 11.54
N LYS A 117 0.10 -23.75 10.57
CA LYS A 117 1.10 -22.69 10.83
C LYS A 117 0.46 -21.35 11.22
N LEU A 118 -0.77 -21.08 10.78
CA LEU A 118 -1.50 -19.83 11.01
C LEU A 118 -2.85 -20.12 11.70
N PRO A 119 -2.84 -20.52 12.99
CA PRO A 119 -4.06 -20.92 13.69
C PRO A 119 -5.14 -19.83 13.70
N GLU A 120 -4.76 -18.56 13.66
CA GLU A 120 -5.66 -17.40 13.60
C GLU A 120 -6.48 -17.31 12.31
N LEU A 121 -6.00 -17.91 11.21
CA LEU A 121 -6.70 -17.93 9.93
C LEU A 121 -7.55 -19.19 9.75
N ARG A 122 -7.47 -20.16 10.66
CA ARG A 122 -8.13 -21.45 10.49
C ARG A 122 -9.65 -21.30 10.38
N GLY A 123 -10.19 -21.67 9.23
CA GLY A 123 -11.61 -21.53 8.89
C GLY A 123 -12.00 -20.23 8.19
N SER A 124 -11.09 -19.28 8.06
CA SER A 124 -11.28 -18.07 7.26
C SER A 124 -11.04 -18.36 5.78
N TYR A 125 -11.87 -17.81 4.90
CA TYR A 125 -11.62 -17.74 3.47
C TYR A 125 -10.60 -16.64 3.20
N VAL A 126 -9.37 -17.03 2.86
CA VAL A 126 -8.27 -16.12 2.54
C VAL A 126 -8.28 -15.86 1.04
N TYR A 127 -8.45 -14.61 0.64
CA TYR A 127 -8.57 -14.19 -0.76
C TYR A 127 -7.88 -12.85 -1.00
N GLY A 128 -7.72 -12.46 -2.26
CA GLY A 128 -7.13 -11.17 -2.61
C GLY A 128 -7.73 -10.54 -3.85
N ASP A 129 -7.18 -9.39 -4.22
CA ASP A 129 -7.59 -8.58 -5.37
C ASP A 129 -6.39 -8.29 -6.28
N TYR A 130 -6.57 -8.46 -7.58
CA TYR A 130 -5.47 -8.41 -8.56
C TYR A 130 -4.85 -7.02 -8.65
N LEU A 131 -5.66 -5.96 -8.63
CA LEU A 131 -5.18 -4.60 -8.87
C LEU A 131 -4.67 -3.93 -7.60
N SER A 132 -5.43 -4.00 -6.51
CA SER A 132 -5.04 -3.40 -5.23
C SER A 132 -3.94 -4.21 -4.50
N GLY A 133 -3.84 -5.51 -4.79
CA GLY A 133 -2.93 -6.41 -4.10
C GLY A 133 -3.30 -6.72 -2.65
N ARG A 134 -4.43 -6.19 -2.15
CA ARG A 134 -4.91 -6.42 -0.80
C ARG A 134 -5.31 -7.89 -0.63
N ILE A 135 -5.08 -8.41 0.57
CA ILE A 135 -5.37 -9.78 0.96
C ILE A 135 -6.21 -9.74 2.22
N TRP A 136 -7.33 -10.44 2.21
CA TRP A 136 -8.27 -10.47 3.31
C TRP A 136 -8.53 -11.89 3.80
N ALA A 137 -8.92 -11.98 5.06
CA ALA A 137 -9.52 -13.14 5.68
C ALA A 137 -11.00 -12.85 5.96
N LEU A 138 -11.88 -13.58 5.28
CA LEU A 138 -13.32 -13.52 5.48
C LEU A 138 -13.76 -14.71 6.33
N ARG A 139 -14.42 -14.44 7.46
CA ARG A 139 -14.95 -15.48 8.34
C ARG A 139 -16.33 -15.11 8.85
N ARG A 140 -17.12 -16.11 9.20
CA ARG A 140 -18.40 -15.91 9.88
C ARG A 140 -18.14 -15.80 11.38
N ASP A 141 -18.73 -14.79 12.01
CA ASP A 141 -18.74 -14.67 13.46
C ASP A 141 -19.72 -15.67 14.06
N ASP A 142 -19.26 -16.53 14.96
CA ASP A 142 -20.09 -17.59 15.54
C ASP A 142 -21.16 -17.04 16.51
N ALA A 143 -20.95 -15.85 17.08
CA ALA A 143 -21.86 -15.25 18.04
C ALA A 143 -22.98 -14.46 17.35
N THR A 144 -22.66 -13.68 16.33
CA THR A 144 -23.65 -12.86 15.61
C THR A 144 -24.19 -13.54 14.36
N GLY A 145 -23.41 -14.44 13.75
CA GLY A 145 -23.72 -15.06 12.47
C GLY A 145 -23.37 -14.18 11.26
N ASP A 146 -22.78 -13.00 11.48
CA ASP A 146 -22.41 -12.06 10.43
C ASP A 146 -21.06 -12.41 9.79
N TRP A 147 -20.82 -11.91 8.58
CA TRP A 147 -19.53 -12.01 7.92
C TRP A 147 -18.61 -10.88 8.36
N VAL A 148 -17.40 -11.24 8.78
CA VAL A 148 -16.32 -10.32 9.16
C VAL A 148 -15.20 -10.45 8.15
N ASN A 149 -14.90 -9.34 7.48
CA ASN A 149 -13.79 -9.25 6.53
C ASN A 149 -12.64 -8.45 7.14
N THR A 150 -11.48 -9.08 7.30
CA THR A 150 -10.28 -8.45 7.88
C THR A 150 -9.19 -8.40 6.83
N GLU A 151 -8.62 -7.23 6.57
CA GLU A 151 -7.42 -7.13 5.74
C GLU A 151 -6.23 -7.65 6.54
N ILE A 152 -5.54 -8.67 6.01
CA ILE A 152 -4.46 -9.36 6.72
C ILE A 152 -3.09 -9.09 6.11
N SER A 153 -3.03 -8.65 4.86
CA SER A 153 -1.77 -8.33 4.18
C SER A 153 -2.01 -7.58 2.85
N SER A 154 -0.93 -7.19 2.18
CA SER A 154 -0.93 -6.75 0.79
C SER A 154 0.32 -7.28 0.09
N ALA A 155 0.18 -7.69 -1.17
CA ALA A 155 1.27 -8.21 -2.01
C ALA A 155 1.60 -7.32 -3.22
N GLY A 156 1.04 -6.11 -3.29
CA GLY A 156 1.06 -5.30 -4.51
C GLY A 156 0.24 -5.92 -5.64
N SER A 157 0.14 -5.24 -6.77
CA SER A 157 -0.64 -5.72 -7.93
C SER A 157 -0.15 -7.08 -8.45
N GLY A 158 -1.02 -7.75 -9.21
CA GLY A 158 -0.70 -9.00 -9.89
C GLY A 158 -1.03 -10.26 -9.10
N VAL A 159 -1.73 -10.17 -7.96
CA VAL A 159 -2.25 -11.35 -7.24
C VAL A 159 -3.23 -12.06 -8.16
N SER A 160 -2.84 -13.21 -8.71
CA SER A 160 -3.59 -13.86 -9.80
C SER A 160 -4.24 -15.17 -9.39
N SER A 161 -3.72 -15.81 -8.34
CA SER A 161 -4.27 -17.02 -7.75
C SER A 161 -3.69 -17.21 -6.35
N PHE A 162 -4.28 -18.16 -5.62
CA PHE A 162 -3.64 -18.80 -4.46
C PHE A 162 -3.35 -20.26 -4.81
N ALA A 163 -2.70 -21.00 -3.93
CA ALA A 163 -2.64 -22.46 -3.94
C ALA A 163 -2.67 -22.97 -2.50
N GLU A 164 -3.07 -24.22 -2.31
CA GLU A 164 -2.96 -24.92 -1.03
C GLU A 164 -2.09 -26.16 -1.22
N ASP A 165 -1.27 -26.51 -0.24
CA ASP A 165 -0.55 -27.78 -0.22
C ASP A 165 -1.34 -28.88 0.51
N ALA A 166 -0.73 -30.06 0.61
CA ALA A 166 -1.34 -31.24 1.24
C ALA A 166 -1.69 -30.98 2.72
N ASP A 167 -0.91 -30.15 3.40
CA ASP A 167 -1.05 -29.80 4.82
C ASP A 167 -2.05 -28.64 5.04
N GLY A 168 -2.55 -28.04 3.95
CA GLY A 168 -3.52 -26.95 3.99
C GLY A 168 -2.88 -25.57 4.19
N GLU A 169 -1.56 -25.47 4.03
CA GLU A 169 -0.85 -24.19 4.02
C GLU A 169 -1.05 -23.50 2.67
N LEU A 170 -1.14 -22.17 2.70
CA LEU A 170 -1.48 -21.38 1.53
C LEU A 170 -0.26 -20.73 0.89
N TYR A 171 -0.34 -20.58 -0.42
CA TYR A 171 0.65 -19.91 -1.24
C TYR A 171 -0.05 -18.87 -2.10
N LEU A 172 0.58 -17.70 -2.27
CA LEU A 172 0.14 -16.65 -3.17
C LEU A 172 0.89 -16.74 -4.50
N LEU A 173 0.15 -16.69 -5.60
CA LEU A 173 0.68 -16.66 -6.95
C LEU A 173 0.53 -15.24 -7.50
N ASN A 174 1.64 -14.66 -7.95
CA ASN A 174 1.66 -13.32 -8.52
C ASN A 174 2.09 -13.39 -9.99
N LEU A 175 1.20 -12.98 -10.90
CA LEU A 175 1.40 -13.05 -12.35
C LEU A 175 2.46 -12.07 -12.84
N GLU A 176 2.49 -10.86 -12.29
CA GLU A 176 3.39 -9.79 -12.74
C GLU A 176 4.85 -10.08 -12.37
N SER A 177 5.08 -10.59 -11.16
CA SER A 177 6.41 -10.99 -10.70
C SER A 177 6.82 -12.41 -11.11
N GLY A 178 5.86 -13.24 -11.55
CA GLY A 178 6.10 -14.66 -11.87
C GLY A 178 6.49 -15.50 -10.65
N ARG A 179 6.11 -15.09 -9.43
CA ARG A 179 6.52 -15.74 -8.18
C ARG A 179 5.36 -16.46 -7.49
N ILE A 180 5.72 -17.55 -6.81
CA ILE A 180 4.89 -18.24 -5.83
C ILE A 180 5.52 -17.98 -4.46
N ARG A 181 4.71 -17.55 -3.48
CA ARG A 181 5.19 -17.23 -2.12
C ARG A 181 4.33 -17.97 -1.10
N ALA A 182 4.96 -18.64 -0.13
CA ALA A 182 4.22 -19.16 1.01
C ALA A 182 3.60 -17.99 1.79
N ILE A 183 2.34 -18.16 2.22
CA ILE A 183 1.73 -17.27 3.19
C ILE A 183 2.20 -17.74 4.55
N GLU A 184 2.99 -16.90 5.18
CA GLU A 184 3.52 -17.14 6.51
C GLU A 184 3.11 -15.98 7.40
N ARG A 185 3.11 -16.23 8.70
CA ARG A 185 3.06 -15.15 9.67
C ARG A 185 4.35 -14.38 9.41
N SER A 186 4.24 -13.17 8.85
CA SER A 186 5.33 -12.21 9.05
C SER A 186 5.51 -12.18 10.56
N GLY A 187 6.72 -12.44 11.07
CA GLY A 187 7.03 -12.26 12.48
C GLY A 187 6.38 -10.96 12.86
N ALA A 188 5.29 -11.04 13.64
CA ALA A 188 4.50 -9.86 13.87
C ALA A 188 5.49 -8.88 14.49
N PRO A 189 5.68 -7.68 13.93
CA PRO A 189 6.22 -6.60 14.72
C PRO A 189 5.36 -6.65 16.00
N PRO A 190 5.97 -6.85 17.19
CA PRO A 190 5.26 -7.22 18.42
C PRO A 190 3.93 -6.48 18.54
N GLY A 191 2.88 -7.21 18.92
CA GLY A 191 1.57 -6.61 19.17
C GLY A 191 1.68 -5.46 20.19
N PRO A 192 0.66 -4.61 20.34
CA PRO A 192 0.65 -3.54 21.35
C PRO A 192 0.97 -4.04 22.78
N ASP A 193 0.77 -5.33 23.06
CA ASP A 193 1.10 -5.98 24.32
C ASP A 193 2.59 -6.35 24.50
N GLU A 194 3.41 -6.24 23.45
CA GLU A 194 4.86 -6.50 23.43
C GLU A 194 5.70 -5.28 22.99
N PHE A 195 5.08 -4.24 22.41
CA PHE A 195 5.74 -2.97 22.09
C PHE A 195 5.33 -1.89 23.09
N PRO A 196 6.21 -0.92 23.46
CA PRO A 196 5.89 0.04 24.51
C PRO A 196 4.62 0.85 24.20
N GLY A 197 3.66 0.87 25.12
CA GLY A 197 2.36 1.52 24.91
C GLY A 197 2.46 3.04 24.91
N ARG A 198 3.49 3.59 25.57
CA ARG A 198 3.81 5.03 25.58
C ARG A 198 5.10 5.31 24.83
N LEU A 199 5.17 6.49 24.20
CA LEU A 199 6.38 6.92 23.49
C LEU A 199 7.55 7.09 24.46
N SER A 200 7.31 7.60 25.67
CA SER A 200 8.30 7.71 26.76
C SER A 200 8.97 6.39 27.16
N GLU A 201 8.33 5.24 26.89
CA GLU A 201 8.82 3.90 27.23
C GLU A 201 9.70 3.30 26.11
N THR A 202 9.82 3.95 24.95
CA THR A 202 10.50 3.40 23.76
C THR A 202 12.02 3.54 23.78
N GLY A 203 12.56 4.41 24.63
CA GLY A 203 13.97 4.78 24.61
C GLY A 203 14.40 5.65 23.41
N CYS A 204 13.46 6.04 22.52
CA CYS A 204 13.73 6.93 21.39
C CYS A 204 13.66 8.42 21.76
N VAL A 205 13.04 8.72 22.91
CA VAL A 205 12.85 10.07 23.47
C VAL A 205 13.37 10.11 24.91
N ASP A 206 13.56 11.31 25.47
CA ASP A 206 13.83 11.46 26.89
C ASP A 206 12.58 11.00 27.69
N PRO A 207 12.69 10.00 28.58
CA PRO A 207 11.53 9.47 29.31
C PRO A 207 10.93 10.49 30.29
N SER A 208 11.66 11.55 30.65
CA SER A 208 11.17 12.64 31.51
C SER A 208 10.60 13.82 30.73
N ASP A 209 10.93 13.93 29.44
CA ASP A 209 10.43 14.95 28.52
C ASP A 209 10.37 14.37 27.09
N PRO A 210 9.29 13.64 26.74
CA PRO A 210 9.15 12.98 25.44
C PRO A 210 9.23 13.93 24.24
N THR A 211 9.14 15.24 24.45
CA THR A 211 9.30 16.25 23.40
C THR A 211 10.74 16.38 22.91
N ARG A 212 11.70 15.81 23.66
CA ARG A 212 13.13 15.81 23.39
C ARG A 212 13.63 14.43 22.96
N PRO A 213 14.60 14.36 22.04
CA PRO A 213 15.20 13.09 21.64
C PRO A 213 16.00 12.47 22.79
N ALA A 214 16.06 11.13 22.81
CA ALA A 214 17.00 10.43 23.67
C ALA A 214 18.46 10.79 23.31
N ALA A 215 19.38 10.61 24.26
CA ALA A 215 20.80 10.85 24.02
C ALA A 215 21.42 9.91 22.97
N THR A 216 20.78 8.77 22.72
CA THR A 216 21.22 7.71 21.81
C THR A 216 20.79 7.90 20.36
N VAL A 217 19.94 8.89 20.06
CA VAL A 217 19.44 9.14 18.70
C VAL A 217 20.12 10.36 18.07
N VAL A 218 20.36 10.29 16.75
CA VAL A 218 21.04 11.34 15.99
C VAL A 218 20.06 12.00 15.03
N ALA A 219 20.01 13.34 15.06
CA ALA A 219 19.15 14.11 14.18
C ALA A 219 19.57 14.01 12.71
N TYR A 220 18.60 14.02 11.80
CA TYR A 220 18.85 14.13 10.37
C TYR A 220 17.72 14.88 9.66
N ALA A 221 18.00 15.39 8.47
CA ALA A 221 17.05 16.09 7.63
C ALA A 221 17.35 15.82 6.15
N PRO A 222 16.44 15.15 5.41
CA PRO A 222 16.46 15.12 3.97
C PRO A 222 16.31 16.54 3.40
N ASN A 223 17.02 16.85 2.31
CA ASN A 223 16.92 18.13 1.60
C ASN A 223 15.50 18.37 1.07
N ALA A 224 14.94 17.43 0.31
CA ALA A 224 13.55 17.44 -0.12
C ALA A 224 12.74 16.51 0.77
N THR A 225 11.59 16.99 1.25
CA THR A 225 10.76 16.23 2.19
C THR A 225 9.45 15.77 1.55
N LEU A 226 9.02 14.56 1.86
CA LEU A 226 7.66 14.08 1.54
C LEU A 226 6.64 15.09 2.08
N TRP A 227 5.73 15.55 1.24
CA TRP A 227 4.64 16.42 1.65
C TRP A 227 3.53 15.60 2.35
N SER A 228 2.95 16.14 3.42
CA SER A 228 1.94 15.46 4.23
C SER A 228 1.03 16.49 4.88
N ASP A 229 0.07 17.02 4.11
CA ASP A 229 -0.91 18.02 4.55
C ASP A 229 -0.29 19.24 5.27
N GLY A 230 0.89 19.69 4.83
CA GLY A 230 1.58 20.83 5.45
C GLY A 230 2.22 20.58 6.82
N ALA A 231 2.31 19.32 7.28
CA ALA A 231 3.00 19.01 8.52
C ALA A 231 4.54 19.10 8.39
N ASP A 232 5.15 19.80 9.35
CA ASP A 232 6.59 19.79 9.60
C ASP A 232 7.02 18.43 10.15
N LYS A 233 8.31 18.11 9.98
CA LYS A 233 8.83 16.78 10.28
C LYS A 233 10.18 16.86 10.99
N ILE A 234 10.20 16.45 12.26
CA ILE A 234 11.41 16.29 13.06
C ILE A 234 11.86 14.83 12.93
N ARG A 235 13.14 14.57 12.68
CA ARG A 235 13.63 13.22 12.43
C ARG A 235 14.91 12.90 13.21
N TYR A 236 14.95 11.66 13.68
CA TYR A 236 16.11 11.07 14.33
C TYR A 236 16.31 9.64 13.82
N ALA A 237 17.53 9.15 13.90
CA ALA A 237 17.84 7.75 13.67
C ALA A 237 18.59 7.19 14.89
N ALA A 238 18.50 5.89 15.11
CA ALA A 238 19.27 5.13 16.07
C ALA A 238 19.77 3.85 15.40
N LEU A 239 21.07 3.58 15.48
CA LEU A 239 21.67 2.33 15.03
C LEU A 239 22.24 1.59 16.24
N PRO A 240 22.27 0.24 16.25
CA PRO A 240 22.94 -0.50 17.30
C PRO A 240 24.43 -0.19 17.39
N ASP A 241 24.97 -0.23 18.60
CA ASP A 241 26.38 0.04 18.86
C ASP A 241 27.30 -0.85 18.01
N GLY A 242 28.32 -0.22 17.41
CA GLY A 242 29.30 -0.92 16.58
C GLY A 242 28.80 -1.37 15.20
N THR A 243 27.59 -0.99 14.81
CA THR A 243 27.04 -1.27 13.47
C THR A 243 27.12 -0.05 12.55
N SER A 244 27.10 -0.29 11.25
CA SER A 244 27.11 0.73 10.19
C SER A 244 26.05 0.38 9.16
N ALA A 245 25.41 1.39 8.58
CA ALA A 245 24.66 1.21 7.35
C ALA A 245 25.64 0.93 6.19
N THR A 246 25.16 0.23 5.16
CA THR A 246 25.84 0.15 3.86
C THR A 246 25.17 1.09 2.87
N VAL A 247 25.87 1.43 1.78
CA VAL A 247 25.33 2.30 0.73
C VAL A 247 25.45 1.60 -0.61
N ASP A 248 24.37 1.58 -1.39
CA ASP A 248 24.40 1.04 -2.75
C ASP A 248 24.95 2.05 -3.78
N GLU A 249 25.09 1.64 -5.03
CA GLU A 249 25.62 2.48 -6.12
C GLU A 249 24.76 3.71 -6.42
N GLN A 250 23.47 3.70 -6.06
CA GLN A 250 22.55 4.82 -6.23
C GLN A 250 22.54 5.75 -5.02
N GLY A 251 23.26 5.40 -3.95
CA GLY A 251 23.35 6.18 -2.72
C GLY A 251 22.27 5.84 -1.70
N ASP A 252 21.47 4.78 -1.89
CA ASP A 252 20.44 4.37 -0.91
C ASP A 252 21.11 3.71 0.30
N LEU A 253 20.67 4.07 1.50
CA LEU A 253 21.24 3.53 2.74
C LEU A 253 20.49 2.26 3.15
N GLN A 254 21.24 1.17 3.33
CA GLN A 254 20.73 -0.08 3.88
C GLN A 254 21.13 -0.20 5.35
N PHE A 255 20.14 -0.21 6.23
CA PHE A 255 20.35 -0.15 7.67
C PHE A 255 20.45 -1.54 8.31
N PRO A 256 21.31 -1.71 9.33
CA PRO A 256 21.41 -2.96 10.08
C PRO A 256 20.15 -3.25 10.90
N VAL A 257 19.94 -4.54 11.17
CA VAL A 257 18.96 -5.03 12.15
C VAL A 257 19.12 -4.27 13.47
N GLY A 258 18.02 -3.86 14.09
CA GLY A 258 17.96 -3.05 15.30
C GLY A 258 17.93 -1.54 15.05
N THR A 259 18.02 -1.08 13.80
CA THR A 259 17.88 0.35 13.48
C THR A 259 16.47 0.84 13.76
N VAL A 260 16.35 2.05 14.32
CA VAL A 260 15.08 2.77 14.48
C VAL A 260 15.15 4.12 13.79
N LEU A 261 14.22 4.36 12.87
CA LEU A 261 14.01 5.67 12.26
C LEU A 261 12.80 6.34 12.92
N VAL A 262 13.03 7.48 13.54
CA VAL A 262 12.04 8.24 14.30
C VAL A 262 11.62 9.44 13.48
N LYS A 263 10.30 9.62 13.30
CA LYS A 263 9.74 10.78 12.61
C LYS A 263 8.56 11.33 13.39
N THR A 264 8.68 12.56 13.85
CA THR A 264 7.58 13.29 14.50
C THR A 264 6.98 14.31 13.54
N PHE A 265 5.68 14.20 13.32
CA PHE A 265 4.88 15.13 12.53
C PHE A 265 4.34 16.25 13.42
N VAL A 266 4.59 17.48 13.00
CA VAL A 266 4.10 18.69 13.67
C VAL A 266 3.12 19.37 12.72
N PHE A 267 1.85 19.40 13.10
CA PHE A 267 0.77 19.96 12.31
C PHE A 267 0.15 21.14 13.07
N GLN A 268 0.05 22.30 12.40
CA GLN A 268 -0.36 23.57 13.02
C GLN A 268 0.38 23.89 14.33
N GLY A 269 1.69 23.61 14.37
CA GLY A 269 2.55 23.86 15.54
C GLY A 269 2.41 22.87 16.69
N ARG A 270 1.58 21.82 16.54
CA ARG A 270 1.38 20.76 17.55
C ARG A 270 1.93 19.44 17.05
N ARG A 271 2.58 18.67 17.93
CA ARG A 271 2.94 17.28 17.62
C ARG A 271 1.65 16.48 17.56
N VAL A 272 1.45 15.78 16.45
CA VAL A 272 0.25 14.96 16.21
C VAL A 272 0.59 13.48 16.15
N GLU A 273 1.76 13.14 15.64
CA GLU A 273 2.19 11.76 15.46
C GLU A 273 3.70 11.63 15.64
N THR A 274 4.16 10.61 16.36
CA THR A 274 5.53 10.11 16.27
C THR A 274 5.52 8.70 15.71
N ARG A 275 6.18 8.48 14.58
CA ARG A 275 6.32 7.18 13.94
C ARG A 275 7.72 6.62 14.15
N LEU A 276 7.79 5.40 14.66
CA LEU A 276 8.98 4.58 14.74
C LEU A 276 8.94 3.57 13.59
N PHE A 277 9.97 3.57 12.75
CA PHE A 277 10.17 2.57 11.71
C PHE A 277 11.38 1.73 12.11
N VAL A 278 11.12 0.49 12.53
CA VAL A 278 12.06 -0.38 13.22
C VAL A 278 12.50 -1.49 12.28
N ARG A 279 13.80 -1.75 12.21
CA ARG A 279 14.37 -2.92 11.53
C ARG A 279 14.46 -4.06 12.55
N HIS A 280 13.59 -5.05 12.44
CA HIS A 280 13.49 -6.16 13.39
C HIS A 280 14.55 -7.24 13.19
N GLU A 281 14.69 -8.14 14.17
CA GLU A 281 15.67 -9.23 14.20
C GLU A 281 15.55 -10.21 13.03
N ASP A 282 14.31 -10.43 12.57
CA ASP A 282 13.99 -11.21 11.37
C ASP A 282 14.32 -10.49 10.05
N SER A 283 14.96 -9.32 10.13
CA SER A 283 15.25 -8.41 9.01
C SER A 283 14.01 -7.78 8.37
N ALA A 284 12.81 -7.93 8.96
CA ALA A 284 11.64 -7.20 8.51
C ALA A 284 11.71 -5.74 8.98
N TRP A 285 10.98 -4.86 8.29
CA TRP A 285 10.68 -3.53 8.81
C TRP A 285 9.29 -3.55 9.48
N GLY A 286 9.12 -2.78 10.55
CA GLY A 286 7.86 -2.57 11.24
C GLY A 286 7.62 -1.08 11.48
N GLY A 287 6.38 -0.61 11.24
CA GLY A 287 5.97 0.77 11.51
C GLY A 287 5.05 0.85 12.71
N TYR A 288 5.37 1.73 13.66
CA TYR A 288 4.61 1.96 14.88
C TYR A 288 4.34 3.45 15.03
N SER A 289 3.08 3.84 15.07
CA SER A 289 2.68 5.23 15.15
C SER A 289 2.12 5.52 16.54
N TYR A 290 2.55 6.62 17.14
CA TYR A 290 2.07 7.11 18.43
C TYR A 290 1.31 8.41 18.21
N ALA A 291 0.08 8.48 18.73
CA ALA A 291 -0.74 9.68 18.73
C ALA A 291 -0.39 10.52 19.97
N TRP A 292 -0.03 11.78 19.78
CA TRP A 292 0.33 12.67 20.88
C TRP A 292 -0.89 13.05 21.74
N ASP A 293 -0.69 13.10 23.05
CA ASP A 293 -1.69 13.55 24.00
C ASP A 293 -2.05 15.03 23.77
N GLU A 294 -3.27 15.41 24.14
CA GLU A 294 -3.76 16.79 23.97
C GLU A 294 -2.90 17.83 24.70
N ASP A 295 -2.31 17.46 25.84
CA ASP A 295 -1.43 18.32 26.62
C ASP A 295 0.04 18.30 26.16
N GLN A 296 0.35 17.50 25.12
CA GLN A 296 1.68 17.33 24.55
C GLN A 296 2.72 16.76 25.51
N SER A 297 2.29 16.05 26.56
CA SER A 297 3.18 15.47 27.57
C SER A 297 3.80 14.14 27.13
N ASP A 298 3.06 13.31 26.39
CA ASP A 298 3.51 12.01 25.85
C ASP A 298 2.69 11.64 24.60
N ALA A 299 2.85 10.42 24.11
CA ALA A 299 2.05 9.86 23.01
C ALA A 299 1.71 8.38 23.25
N VAL A 300 0.55 7.94 22.77
CA VAL A 300 0.02 6.57 22.93
C VAL A 300 0.12 5.80 21.63
N LEU A 301 0.56 4.55 21.70
CA LEU A 301 0.64 3.65 20.55
C LEU A 301 -0.75 3.48 19.91
N VAL A 302 -0.81 3.73 18.60
CA VAL A 302 -1.99 3.48 17.77
C VAL A 302 -1.98 2.01 17.36
N ASP A 303 -3.11 1.32 17.57
CA ASP A 303 -3.22 -0.11 17.27
C ASP A 303 -3.06 -0.38 15.76
N ASP A 304 -3.94 0.22 14.95
CA ASP A 304 -3.85 0.20 13.48
C ASP A 304 -3.87 1.60 12.87
N GLN A 305 -5.05 2.23 12.74
CA GLN A 305 -5.23 3.58 12.21
C GLN A 305 -5.69 4.55 13.31
N GLY A 306 -5.29 5.81 13.23
CA GLY A 306 -5.64 6.83 14.24
C GLY A 306 -6.04 8.17 13.62
N VAL A 307 -6.78 8.97 14.39
CA VAL A 307 -7.11 10.36 14.03
C VAL A 307 -6.80 11.24 15.23
N VAL A 308 -6.12 12.36 14.99
CA VAL A 308 -5.80 13.38 16.01
C VAL A 308 -6.40 14.71 15.58
N ASP A 309 -7.36 15.21 16.33
CA ASP A 309 -8.01 16.49 16.02
C ASP A 309 -7.14 17.67 16.46
N VAL A 310 -6.97 18.64 15.57
CA VAL A 310 -6.21 19.88 15.77
C VAL A 310 -7.05 21.07 15.32
N GLY A 311 -7.76 21.68 16.28
CA GLY A 311 -8.71 22.74 15.98
C GLY A 311 -9.89 22.21 15.15
N ASP A 312 -10.14 22.82 13.99
CA ASP A 312 -11.20 22.41 13.06
C ASP A 312 -10.73 21.37 12.01
N GLU A 313 -9.45 20.99 12.05
CA GLU A 313 -8.85 20.02 11.14
C GLU A 313 -8.44 18.74 11.88
N SER A 314 -8.32 17.63 11.16
CA SER A 314 -7.94 16.33 11.72
C SER A 314 -6.70 15.76 11.05
N TRP A 315 -5.74 15.25 11.82
CA TRP A 315 -4.58 14.53 11.31
C TRP A 315 -4.90 13.03 11.23
N LEU A 316 -4.80 12.44 10.05
CA LEU A 316 -4.97 11.00 9.86
C LEU A 316 -3.61 10.30 10.01
N ILE A 317 -3.52 9.40 10.98
CA ILE A 317 -2.41 8.47 11.15
C ILE A 317 -2.72 7.22 10.30
N PRO A 318 -1.95 6.93 9.23
CA PRO A 318 -2.15 5.76 8.40
C PRO A 318 -2.04 4.45 9.17
N SER A 319 -2.76 3.43 8.68
CA SER A 319 -2.67 2.07 9.19
C SER A 319 -1.28 1.46 8.96
N ARG A 320 -0.97 0.37 9.67
CA ARG A 320 0.32 -0.32 9.49
C ARG A 320 0.46 -0.83 8.05
N GLY A 321 -0.61 -1.41 7.49
CA GLY A 321 -0.66 -1.85 6.09
C GLY A 321 -0.50 -0.70 5.09
N GLN A 322 -1.10 0.46 5.36
CA GLN A 322 -0.96 1.66 4.52
C GLN A 322 0.49 2.16 4.48
N CYS A 323 1.27 1.99 5.55
CA CYS A 323 2.69 2.35 5.55
C CYS A 323 3.47 1.54 4.49
N PHE A 324 3.19 0.24 4.36
CA PHE A 324 3.87 -0.64 3.40
C PHE A 324 3.43 -0.48 1.95
N GLN A 325 2.46 0.40 1.65
CA GLN A 325 2.17 0.81 0.27
C GLN A 325 3.34 1.59 -0.34
N CYS A 326 4.06 2.37 0.47
CA CYS A 326 5.22 3.16 0.06
C CYS A 326 6.54 2.50 0.51
N HIS A 327 6.56 1.90 1.71
CA HIS A 327 7.76 1.27 2.28
C HIS A 327 7.96 -0.14 1.70
N THR A 328 8.32 -0.23 0.42
CA THR A 328 8.45 -1.50 -0.31
C THR A 328 9.92 -1.91 -0.51
N PRO A 329 10.22 -3.18 -0.83
CA PRO A 329 11.56 -3.59 -1.25
C PRO A 329 12.09 -2.79 -2.43
N ALA A 330 11.23 -2.45 -3.40
CA ALA A 330 11.64 -1.67 -4.58
C ALA A 330 12.08 -0.25 -4.18
N ALA A 331 11.46 0.33 -3.14
CA ALA A 331 11.77 1.64 -2.61
C ALA A 331 12.85 1.64 -1.51
N GLY A 332 13.47 0.49 -1.20
CA GLY A 332 14.52 0.37 -0.18
C GLY A 332 14.02 0.42 1.27
N PHE A 333 12.70 0.54 1.50
CA PHE A 333 12.05 0.76 2.79
C PHE A 333 12.41 2.05 3.53
N SER A 334 13.66 2.48 3.61
CA SER A 334 14.07 3.72 4.33
C SER A 334 13.90 4.97 3.46
N LEU A 335 12.65 5.36 3.23
CA LEU A 335 12.29 6.45 2.31
C LEU A 335 13.00 7.77 2.68
N GLY A 336 13.75 8.32 1.73
CA GLY A 336 14.45 9.61 1.84
C GLY A 336 15.79 9.57 2.61
N LEU A 337 16.25 8.40 3.03
CA LEU A 337 17.59 8.20 3.60
C LEU A 337 18.53 7.68 2.52
N GLU A 338 18.90 8.58 1.61
CA GLU A 338 19.88 8.37 0.56
C GLU A 338 20.94 9.48 0.64
N LEU A 339 22.17 9.21 0.21
CA LEU A 339 23.28 10.17 0.31
C LEU A 339 22.98 11.51 -0.36
N GLY A 340 22.27 11.51 -1.49
CA GLY A 340 21.86 12.71 -2.21
C GLY A 340 20.92 13.63 -1.42
N GLN A 341 20.21 13.08 -0.43
CA GLN A 341 19.30 13.82 0.46
C GLN A 341 19.99 14.33 1.74
N LEU A 342 21.16 13.80 2.10
CA LEU A 342 21.85 14.09 3.37
C LEU A 342 23.02 15.08 3.20
N THR A 343 22.95 15.94 2.19
CA THR A 343 24.04 16.87 1.87
C THR A 343 23.97 18.19 2.64
N SER A 344 22.78 18.59 3.10
CA SER A 344 22.63 19.78 3.95
C SER A 344 23.18 19.56 5.36
N ALA A 345 23.63 20.65 6.00
CA ALA A 345 24.01 20.63 7.40
C ALA A 345 22.77 20.68 8.31
N VAL A 346 22.86 20.02 9.46
CA VAL A 346 21.82 20.02 10.49
C VAL A 346 22.41 20.45 11.82
N THR A 347 21.58 21.06 12.66
CA THR A 347 21.93 21.38 14.04
C THR A 347 21.60 20.20 14.94
N TYR A 348 22.61 19.60 15.56
CA TYR A 348 22.44 18.47 16.46
C TYR A 348 21.96 18.95 17.83
N PRO A 349 20.73 18.61 18.28
CA PRO A 349 20.14 19.16 19.51
C PRO A 349 20.98 18.88 20.77
N GLN A 350 21.71 17.77 20.81
CA GLN A 350 22.51 17.36 21.96
C GLN A 350 23.77 18.22 22.15
N THR A 351 24.30 18.81 21.08
CA THR A 351 25.56 19.57 21.10
C THR A 351 25.39 21.04 20.73
N GLY A 352 24.27 21.39 20.06
CA GLY A 352 24.04 22.72 19.47
C GLY A 352 24.90 23.00 18.24
N ILE A 353 25.70 22.03 17.77
CA ILE A 353 26.61 22.20 16.63
C ILE A 353 25.83 22.00 15.33
N THR A 354 26.01 22.91 14.38
CA THR A 354 25.58 22.73 12.99
C THR A 354 26.72 22.12 12.18
N ALA A 355 26.50 20.92 11.61
CA ALA A 355 27.53 20.22 10.84
C ALA A 355 26.91 19.39 9.69
N PRO A 356 27.68 19.10 8.62
CA PRO A 356 27.20 18.29 7.50
C PRO A 356 26.91 16.85 7.96
N GLN A 357 25.79 16.28 7.48
CA GLN A 357 25.28 15.01 7.97
C GLN A 357 26.17 13.82 7.60
N VAL A 358 26.48 13.63 6.31
CA VAL A 358 27.30 12.48 5.85
C VAL A 358 28.69 12.43 6.52
N PRO A 359 29.48 13.52 6.58
CA PRO A 359 30.75 13.50 7.32
C PRO A 359 30.59 13.18 8.80
N THR A 360 29.52 13.69 9.43
CA THR A 360 29.23 13.39 10.85
C THR A 360 28.93 11.90 11.03
N TRP A 361 28.08 11.32 10.17
CA TRP A 361 27.71 9.92 10.22
C TRP A 361 28.90 8.98 9.97
N LYS A 362 29.82 9.35 9.08
CA LYS A 362 31.10 8.65 8.91
C LYS A 362 31.98 8.73 10.17
N ALA A 363 32.08 9.90 10.78
CA ALA A 363 32.92 10.12 11.96
C ALA A 363 32.43 9.32 13.19
N ILE A 364 31.13 9.09 13.31
CA ILE A 364 30.54 8.25 14.37
C ILE A 364 30.41 6.77 13.99
N GLY A 365 30.88 6.38 12.80
CA GLY A 365 30.91 4.98 12.34
C GLY A 365 29.58 4.45 11.80
N TRP A 366 28.59 5.31 11.52
CA TRP A 366 27.28 4.91 10.98
C TRP A 366 27.26 4.73 9.47
N LEU A 367 28.26 5.28 8.78
CA LEU A 367 28.49 5.10 7.35
C LEU A 367 29.92 4.61 7.10
N PRO A 368 30.14 3.87 6.01
CA PRO A 368 31.49 3.49 5.59
C PRO A 368 32.34 4.73 5.32
N SER A 369 33.66 4.61 5.53
CA SER A 369 34.61 5.70 5.28
C SER A 369 34.55 6.20 3.85
N GLU A 370 34.38 5.28 2.90
CA GLU A 370 34.18 5.54 1.49
C GLU A 370 32.72 5.33 1.11
N THR A 371 32.19 6.24 0.29
CA THR A 371 30.81 6.22 -0.20
C THR A 371 30.81 6.65 -1.67
N PRO A 372 29.86 6.17 -2.49
CA PRO A 372 29.76 6.62 -3.87
C PRO A 372 29.44 8.11 -3.95
N GLU A 373 29.85 8.74 -5.05
CA GLU A 373 29.40 10.08 -5.41
C GLU A 373 28.03 9.98 -6.07
N VAL A 374 27.05 10.73 -5.56
CA VAL A 374 25.69 10.75 -6.09
C VAL A 374 25.20 12.19 -6.24
N PRO A 375 24.28 12.46 -7.18
CA PRO A 375 23.68 13.78 -7.33
C PRO A 375 22.97 14.24 -6.04
N THR A 376 23.07 15.53 -5.74
CA THR A 376 22.32 16.14 -4.64
C THR A 376 20.86 16.31 -5.04
N VAL A 377 19.94 15.76 -4.24
CA VAL A 377 18.52 16.08 -4.33
C VAL A 377 18.30 17.45 -3.70
N VAL A 378 17.82 18.40 -4.49
CA VAL A 378 17.54 19.77 -4.01
C VAL A 378 16.19 19.84 -3.33
N ALA A 379 16.02 20.74 -2.37
CA ALA A 379 14.70 21.05 -1.84
C ALA A 379 13.83 21.66 -2.97
N TYR A 380 12.57 21.26 -3.10
CA TYR A 380 11.73 21.76 -4.20
C TYR A 380 11.25 23.20 -4.00
N ASP A 381 11.44 23.76 -2.81
CA ASP A 381 11.22 25.18 -2.45
C ASP A 381 12.50 26.03 -2.63
N ASP A 382 13.66 25.43 -2.91
CA ASP A 382 14.92 26.15 -3.16
C ASP A 382 14.88 26.91 -4.49
N ALA A 383 14.58 28.21 -4.42
CA ALA A 383 14.51 29.09 -5.58
C ALA A 383 15.85 29.29 -6.32
N SER A 384 16.98 28.90 -5.74
CA SER A 384 18.29 28.95 -6.40
C SER A 384 18.54 27.76 -7.33
N ALA A 385 17.84 26.65 -7.13
CA ALA A 385 17.91 25.48 -7.97
C ALA A 385 17.11 25.65 -9.27
N THR A 386 17.52 24.94 -10.32
CA THR A 386 16.78 24.92 -11.59
C THR A 386 15.37 24.34 -11.38
N LEU A 387 14.40 24.87 -12.12
CA LEU A 387 13.01 24.43 -12.06
C LEU A 387 12.84 22.92 -12.30
N GLU A 388 13.60 22.35 -13.24
CA GLU A 388 13.60 20.91 -13.49
C GLU A 388 14.06 20.10 -12.27
N SER A 389 15.20 20.43 -11.67
CA SER A 389 15.68 19.75 -10.47
C SER A 389 14.68 19.83 -9.31
N ARG A 390 14.03 20.98 -9.11
CA ARG A 390 12.98 21.14 -8.09
C ARG A 390 11.78 20.25 -8.38
N ALA A 391 11.32 20.21 -9.63
CA ALA A 391 10.22 19.35 -10.05
C ALA A 391 10.57 17.86 -9.89
N LYS A 392 11.76 17.44 -10.32
CA LYS A 392 12.25 16.06 -10.16
C LYS A 392 12.39 15.67 -8.69
N ALA A 393 12.85 16.59 -7.83
CA ALA A 393 12.93 16.34 -6.38
C ALA A 393 11.54 16.14 -5.77
N TYR A 394 10.56 16.96 -6.18
CA TYR A 394 9.17 16.78 -5.76
C TYR A 394 8.61 15.41 -6.17
N LEU A 395 8.77 15.04 -7.45
CA LEU A 395 8.33 13.72 -7.95
C LEU A 395 9.05 12.58 -7.26
N HIS A 396 10.33 12.74 -6.96
CA HIS A 396 11.12 11.73 -6.28
C HIS A 396 10.56 11.43 -4.88
N VAL A 397 10.37 12.45 -4.05
CA VAL A 397 9.96 12.23 -2.64
C VAL A 397 8.47 11.90 -2.49
N ASN A 398 7.61 12.34 -3.41
CA ASN A 398 6.16 12.16 -3.33
C ASN A 398 5.60 11.05 -4.22
N CYS A 399 6.30 10.66 -5.30
CA CYS A 399 5.74 9.75 -6.31
C CYS A 399 6.61 8.53 -6.59
N SER A 400 7.95 8.66 -6.53
CA SER A 400 8.86 7.59 -6.97
C SER A 400 8.82 6.34 -6.10
N ASN A 401 8.35 6.44 -4.86
CA ASN A 401 8.18 5.28 -3.96
C ASN A 401 7.28 4.20 -4.58
N CYS A 402 6.25 4.62 -5.34
CA CYS A 402 5.34 3.73 -6.06
C CYS A 402 5.67 3.67 -7.56
N HIS A 403 6.04 4.80 -8.15
CA HIS A 403 6.34 4.94 -9.58
C HIS A 403 7.84 4.82 -9.86
N ARG A 404 8.32 3.59 -9.73
CA ARG A 404 9.67 3.15 -10.09
C ARG A 404 9.63 1.69 -10.56
N PRO A 405 10.68 1.17 -11.23
CA PRO A 405 10.74 -0.24 -11.59
C PRO A 405 10.52 -1.15 -10.37
N GLY A 406 9.59 -2.09 -10.48
CA GLY A 406 9.19 -3.00 -9.39
C GLY A 406 8.34 -2.36 -8.28
N GLY A 407 7.99 -1.09 -8.40
CA GLY A 407 7.09 -0.39 -7.47
C GLY A 407 5.61 -0.72 -7.70
N THR A 408 4.78 -0.36 -6.71
CA THR A 408 3.34 -0.64 -6.67
C THR A 408 2.51 0.15 -7.68
N GLY A 409 3.07 1.19 -8.30
CA GLY A 409 2.43 1.99 -9.35
C GLY A 409 2.52 1.38 -10.75
N GLY A 410 2.57 0.05 -10.87
CA GLY A 410 2.62 -0.69 -12.14
C GLY A 410 3.99 -0.73 -12.83
N GLY A 411 5.04 -0.15 -12.23
CA GLY A 411 6.44 -0.29 -12.67
C GLY A 411 6.83 0.32 -14.03
N GLN A 412 5.93 1.03 -14.70
CA GLN A 412 6.14 1.58 -16.05
C GLN A 412 6.76 2.98 -16.06
N LEU A 413 6.59 3.71 -14.96
CA LEU A 413 7.16 5.03 -14.76
C LEU A 413 8.34 4.92 -13.80
N ASP A 414 9.31 5.80 -13.99
CA ASP A 414 10.44 5.92 -13.09
C ASP A 414 10.69 7.38 -12.73
N LEU A 415 10.13 7.79 -11.59
CA LEU A 415 10.11 9.18 -11.14
C LEU A 415 11.24 9.50 -10.15
N ARG A 416 12.28 8.67 -10.09
CA ARG A 416 13.44 8.94 -9.23
C ARG A 416 14.19 10.18 -9.69
N PHE A 417 14.82 10.88 -8.74
CA PHE A 417 15.53 12.13 -9.02
C PHE A 417 16.63 11.99 -10.08
N THR A 418 17.33 10.85 -10.08
CA THR A 418 18.42 10.57 -11.01
C THR A 418 17.95 10.04 -12.37
N THR A 419 16.66 9.75 -12.54
CA THR A 419 16.14 9.27 -13.82
C THR A 419 16.05 10.44 -14.79
N GLU A 420 16.61 10.27 -15.98
CA GLU A 420 16.52 11.27 -17.06
C GLU A 420 15.09 11.39 -17.56
N LEU A 421 14.65 12.60 -17.93
CA LEU A 421 13.25 12.86 -18.34
C LEU A 421 12.78 11.91 -19.47
N ALA A 422 13.66 11.64 -20.44
CA ALA A 422 13.38 10.71 -21.54
C ALA A 422 13.15 9.26 -21.07
N ALA A 423 13.73 8.87 -19.93
CA ALA A 423 13.61 7.53 -19.34
C ALA A 423 12.47 7.42 -18.32
N MET A 424 11.87 8.53 -17.88
CA MET A 424 10.79 8.53 -16.88
C MET A 424 9.48 7.88 -17.39
N GLY A 425 9.28 7.83 -18.71
CA GLY A 425 8.07 7.26 -19.31
C GLY A 425 6.82 8.15 -19.22
N ILE A 426 6.97 9.43 -18.84
CA ILE A 426 5.84 10.38 -18.67
C ILE A 426 5.66 11.35 -19.85
N CYS A 427 6.72 11.64 -20.60
CA CYS A 427 6.73 12.73 -21.56
C CYS A 427 5.91 12.37 -22.81
N ASP A 428 4.93 13.21 -23.15
CA ASP A 428 4.00 13.06 -24.29
C ASP A 428 3.40 11.66 -24.45
N THR A 429 3.27 10.95 -23.33
CA THR A 429 2.78 9.58 -23.27
C THR A 429 1.27 9.60 -22.98
N PRO A 430 0.41 8.90 -23.75
CA PRO A 430 -1.02 8.80 -23.46
C PRO A 430 -1.30 8.12 -22.11
N PRO A 431 -2.26 8.60 -21.30
CA PRO A 431 -2.65 7.95 -20.06
C PRO A 431 -3.36 6.62 -20.35
N ARG A 432 -3.17 5.62 -19.48
CA ARG A 432 -3.85 4.31 -19.57
C ARG A 432 -5.06 4.22 -18.65
N ASP A 433 -4.97 4.81 -17.46
CA ASP A 433 -5.99 4.73 -16.41
C ASP A 433 -7.01 5.88 -16.51
N GLY A 434 -7.50 6.13 -17.73
CA GLY A 434 -8.41 7.22 -18.05
C GLY A 434 -7.73 8.58 -18.23
N ASP A 435 -8.42 9.49 -18.92
CA ASP A 435 -7.96 10.84 -19.24
C ASP A 435 -8.44 11.90 -18.23
N LEU A 436 -9.21 11.49 -17.22
CA LEU A 436 -9.79 12.36 -16.19
C LEU A 436 -10.70 13.48 -16.75
N GLY A 437 -11.19 13.33 -17.99
CA GLY A 437 -11.94 14.35 -18.72
C GLY A 437 -11.05 15.39 -19.42
N VAL A 438 -9.73 15.19 -19.44
CA VAL A 438 -8.77 16.10 -20.08
C VAL A 438 -8.69 15.81 -21.58
N ALA A 439 -8.93 16.83 -22.40
CA ALA A 439 -8.86 16.70 -23.86
C ALA A 439 -7.41 16.52 -24.36
N ASP A 440 -7.20 15.53 -25.23
CA ASP A 440 -5.87 15.15 -25.77
C ASP A 440 -4.82 14.98 -24.65
N ALA A 441 -5.24 14.30 -23.59
CA ALA A 441 -4.46 14.08 -22.38
C ALA A 441 -3.13 13.37 -22.65
N ARG A 442 -2.09 13.82 -21.94
CA ARG A 442 -0.81 13.11 -21.78
C ARG A 442 -0.49 12.98 -20.31
N LEU A 443 0.33 12.02 -19.92
CA LEU A 443 0.85 11.92 -18.56
C LEU A 443 1.56 13.24 -18.19
N LEU A 444 2.43 13.72 -19.07
CA LEU A 444 3.00 15.07 -19.08
C LEU A 444 2.98 15.59 -20.53
N ALA A 445 2.32 16.73 -20.77
CA ALA A 445 2.29 17.41 -22.06
C ALA A 445 3.18 18.66 -22.01
N ALA A 446 4.30 18.65 -22.72
CA ALA A 446 5.25 19.77 -22.70
C ALA A 446 4.57 21.09 -23.11
N GLY A 447 4.79 22.15 -22.33
CA GLY A 447 4.21 23.48 -22.54
C GLY A 447 2.70 23.58 -22.26
N SER A 448 2.03 22.48 -21.88
CA SER A 448 0.58 22.40 -21.70
C SER A 448 0.19 21.75 -20.36
N PRO A 449 0.34 22.45 -19.22
CA PRO A 449 -0.07 21.93 -17.91
C PRO A 449 -1.50 21.38 -17.86
N GLU A 450 -2.41 22.01 -18.59
CA GLU A 450 -3.84 21.73 -18.65
C GLU A 450 -4.15 20.42 -19.38
N ARG A 451 -3.17 19.90 -20.14
CA ARG A 451 -3.24 18.59 -20.81
C ARG A 451 -2.51 17.48 -20.05
N SER A 452 -1.90 17.80 -18.92
CA SER A 452 -1.02 16.91 -18.16
C SER A 452 -1.76 16.22 -17.02
N VAL A 453 -2.03 14.92 -17.19
CA VAL A 453 -2.75 14.09 -16.21
C VAL A 453 -2.00 13.99 -14.89
N LEU A 454 -0.66 14.00 -14.89
CA LEU A 454 0.14 14.00 -13.66
C LEU A 454 -0.24 15.20 -12.77
N LEU A 455 -0.29 16.41 -13.34
CA LEU A 455 -0.66 17.62 -12.60
C LEU A 455 -2.14 17.59 -12.19
N GLU A 456 -3.03 17.14 -13.09
CA GLU A 456 -4.45 17.01 -12.79
C GLU A 456 -4.69 16.08 -11.58
N ARG A 457 -3.99 14.95 -11.49
CA ARG A 457 -4.06 14.06 -10.32
C ARG A 457 -3.58 14.73 -9.03
N MET A 458 -2.56 15.59 -9.10
CA MET A 458 -2.07 16.34 -7.94
C MET A 458 -3.07 17.42 -7.46
N LEU A 459 -3.96 17.87 -8.34
CA LEU A 459 -4.96 18.90 -8.03
C LEU A 459 -6.28 18.33 -7.48
N ARG A 460 -6.44 17.01 -7.50
CA ARG A 460 -7.66 16.32 -7.07
C ARG A 460 -7.65 15.99 -5.58
N THR A 461 -8.85 15.93 -5.03
CA THR A 461 -9.13 15.43 -3.67
C THR A 461 -10.06 14.20 -3.67
N ASP A 462 -10.48 13.75 -4.85
CA ASP A 462 -11.29 12.56 -5.06
C ASP A 462 -10.44 11.26 -5.14
N ALA A 463 -11.07 10.14 -5.50
CA ALA A 463 -10.39 8.84 -5.61
C ALA A 463 -9.27 8.79 -6.68
N SER A 464 -9.18 9.77 -7.57
CA SER A 464 -8.13 9.87 -8.60
C SER A 464 -6.92 10.71 -8.16
N ARG A 465 -6.93 11.24 -6.93
CA ARG A 465 -5.85 12.05 -6.36
C ARG A 465 -4.51 11.32 -6.33
N MET A 466 -3.42 12.08 -6.46
CA MET A 466 -2.06 11.60 -6.19
C MET A 466 -1.28 12.65 -5.37
N PRO A 467 -0.55 12.25 -4.31
CA PRO A 467 -0.48 10.89 -3.76
C PRO A 467 -1.81 10.41 -3.11
N PRO A 468 -2.08 9.09 -3.07
CA PRO A 468 -3.35 8.55 -2.58
C PRO A 468 -3.37 8.34 -1.05
N VAL A 469 -2.22 8.44 -0.39
CA VAL A 469 -2.03 8.13 1.04
C VAL A 469 -1.38 9.32 1.74
N ALA A 470 -1.67 9.49 3.03
CA ALA A 470 -1.08 10.51 3.92
C ALA A 470 -1.32 11.96 3.49
N THR A 471 -2.28 12.19 2.60
CA THR A 471 -2.66 13.52 2.14
C THR A 471 -4.18 13.62 1.95
N ARG A 472 -4.76 14.77 2.28
CA ARG A 472 -6.19 15.10 2.15
C ARG A 472 -6.42 16.42 1.43
N ILE A 473 -5.49 17.36 1.52
CA ILE A 473 -5.58 18.64 0.79
C ILE A 473 -4.65 18.63 -0.43
N VAL A 474 -4.67 19.72 -1.20
CA VAL A 474 -3.78 19.94 -2.33
C VAL A 474 -2.49 20.61 -1.86
N ASP A 475 -1.34 20.09 -2.30
CA ASP A 475 -0.06 20.79 -2.12
C ASP A 475 0.04 21.95 -3.11
N ALA A 476 -0.29 23.16 -2.65
CA ALA A 476 -0.24 24.35 -3.47
C ALA A 476 1.18 24.67 -3.99
N GLU A 477 2.20 24.41 -3.19
CA GLU A 477 3.59 24.69 -3.55
C GLU A 477 4.11 23.64 -4.53
N GLY A 478 3.93 22.36 -4.21
CA GLY A 478 4.29 21.25 -5.08
C GLY A 478 3.63 21.33 -6.45
N THR A 479 2.32 21.59 -6.49
CA THR A 479 1.58 21.77 -7.75
C THR A 479 2.03 23.00 -8.53
N ALA A 480 2.44 24.08 -7.87
CA ALA A 480 2.99 25.25 -8.54
C ALA A 480 4.33 24.96 -9.23
N VAL A 481 5.23 24.25 -8.55
CA VAL A 481 6.53 23.82 -9.12
C VAL A 481 6.32 22.94 -10.35
N ILE A 482 5.48 21.91 -10.25
CA ILE A 482 5.20 21.01 -11.37
C ILE A 482 4.51 21.75 -12.53
N ARG A 483 3.52 22.61 -12.23
CA ARG A 483 2.83 23.41 -13.26
C ARG A 483 3.79 24.31 -14.03
N GLU A 484 4.66 25.01 -13.32
CA GLU A 484 5.60 25.92 -13.96
C GLU A 484 6.66 25.16 -14.75
N TRP A 485 7.12 24.01 -14.23
CA TRP A 485 8.05 23.15 -14.96
C TRP A 485 7.45 22.71 -16.30
N ILE A 486 6.24 22.15 -16.29
CA ILE A 486 5.55 21.72 -17.52
C ILE A 486 5.39 22.89 -18.49
N ARG A 487 4.97 24.06 -18.00
CA ARG A 487 4.77 25.26 -18.82
C ARG A 487 6.06 25.74 -19.48
N SER A 488 7.19 25.62 -18.77
CA SER A 488 8.49 26.07 -19.27
C SER A 488 9.07 25.19 -20.39
N MET A 489 8.55 23.97 -20.56
CA MET A 489 9.05 23.02 -21.56
C MET A 489 8.63 23.41 -22.97
N SER A 490 9.59 23.46 -23.90
CA SER A 490 9.34 23.67 -25.33
C SER A 490 8.94 22.39 -26.08
N GLY A 491 9.23 21.23 -25.50
CA GLY A 491 8.93 19.91 -26.06
C GLY A 491 9.47 18.80 -25.16
N CYS A 492 9.06 17.56 -25.44
CA CYS A 492 9.65 16.38 -24.85
C CYS A 492 10.98 16.02 -25.53
N PRO A 493 11.96 15.48 -24.77
CA PRO A 493 13.26 15.06 -25.29
C PRO A 493 13.20 13.84 -26.22
#